data_AF-A0A7J4J1X4-F1
#
_entry.id   AF-A0A7J4J1X4-F1
#
_cell.length_a   1.000
_cell.length_b   1.000
_cell.length_c   1.000
_cell.angle_alpha   90.00
_cell.angle_beta   90.00
_cell.angle_gamma   90.00
#
_symmetry.space_group_name_H-M   'P 1'
#
loop_
_entity.id
_entity.type
_entity.pdbx_description
1 polymer ?
#
loop_
_entity_poly.entity_id
_entity_poly.type
_entity_poly.pdbx_seq_one_letter_code
_entity_poly.pdbx_strand_id
1 'polypeptide(L)'
;MAPLEILVFGTKISTGITGIINEIIDYAIFIMLIMLIYYCIKFFLVHGPPGKTKEEKEVAATEDAQRVEEFQKFVGTKLTESKKKREETREKEHRQLLVMSAKSSLIHAERAAEELRRRELRTVSKDSLTKAKKKVKEIDDHLDRMQRELKKARLKANTQAQDYLRKVGARVDIVRRVVDTNILGQFPANETDPQWAQKVTAVHTALDDPSGLPYFGALILSLDQFIENNAMNVP
;
A
#
# COMPACT_ATOMS: atom_id res chain seq x y z
N MET A 1 27.42 26.30 -35.20
CA MET A 1 27.95 25.15 -34.46
C MET A 1 26.92 24.73 -33.44
N ALA A 2 26.25 23.59 -33.67
CA ALA A 2 25.31 22.99 -32.74
C ALA A 2 25.80 21.55 -32.47
N PRO A 3 25.98 21.13 -31.21
CA PRO A 3 26.32 19.75 -30.91
C PRO A 3 25.08 18.86 -30.96
N LEU A 4 25.27 17.67 -31.54
CA LEU A 4 24.33 16.57 -31.69
C LEU A 4 23.98 15.96 -30.32
N GLU A 5 22.68 15.88 -30.03
CA GLU A 5 22.12 15.00 -29.01
C GLU A 5 22.07 13.56 -29.54
N ILE A 6 22.99 12.71 -29.07
CA ILE A 6 22.89 11.25 -29.17
C ILE A 6 23.01 10.71 -27.74
N LEU A 7 22.28 9.63 -27.45
CA LEU A 7 21.97 9.03 -26.14
C LEU A 7 20.83 9.79 -25.46
N VAL A 8 19.63 9.22 -25.27
CA VAL A 8 19.37 8.10 -24.36
C VAL A 8 18.16 7.29 -24.87
N PHE A 9 18.39 6.22 -25.63
CA PHE A 9 17.34 5.21 -25.93
C PHE A 9 17.75 3.78 -25.54
N GLY A 10 18.97 3.58 -25.04
CA GLY A 10 19.55 2.25 -24.77
C GLY A 10 19.15 1.60 -23.44
N THR A 11 18.60 2.33 -22.47
CA THR A 11 18.39 1.80 -21.11
C THR A 11 17.00 1.22 -20.85
N LYS A 12 15.97 1.61 -21.62
CA LYS A 12 14.59 1.09 -21.42
C LYS A 12 14.32 -0.27 -22.07
N ILE A 13 15.14 -0.68 -23.04
CA ILE A 13 14.98 -1.97 -23.72
C ILE A 13 15.63 -3.09 -22.88
N SER A 14 16.73 -2.78 -22.18
CA SER A 14 17.46 -3.77 -21.37
C SER A 14 16.61 -4.37 -20.26
N THR A 15 15.84 -3.57 -19.51
CA THR A 15 15.05 -4.07 -18.36
C THR A 15 13.86 -4.95 -18.78
N GLY A 16 13.24 -4.65 -19.92
CA GLY A 16 12.14 -5.45 -20.47
C GLY A 16 12.60 -6.79 -21.03
N ILE A 17 13.77 -6.82 -21.68
CA ILE A 17 14.36 -8.05 -22.21
C ILE A 17 14.82 -8.97 -21.08
N THR A 18 15.45 -8.44 -20.02
CA THR A 18 15.89 -9.28 -18.88
C THR A 18 14.71 -9.90 -18.13
N GLY A 19 13.58 -9.20 -18.01
CA GLY A 19 12.35 -9.74 -17.40
C GLY A 19 11.76 -10.92 -18.21
N ILE A 20 11.66 -10.76 -19.54
CA ILE A 20 11.14 -11.81 -20.43
C ILE A 20 12.08 -13.03 -20.48
N ILE A 21 13.40 -12.82 -20.46
CA ILE A 21 14.38 -13.91 -20.43
C ILE A 21 14.24 -14.74 -19.14
N ASN A 22 14.05 -14.08 -17.98
CA ASN A 22 13.86 -14.79 -16.72
C ASN A 22 12.57 -15.61 -16.71
N GLU A 23 11.47 -15.09 -17.26
CA GLU A 23 10.22 -15.85 -17.38
C GLU A 23 10.38 -17.08 -18.28
N ILE A 24 11.15 -16.98 -19.38
CA ILE A 24 11.43 -18.11 -20.27
C ILE A 24 12.29 -19.17 -19.56
N ILE A 25 13.29 -18.75 -18.78
CA ILE A 25 14.14 -19.66 -17.99
C ILE A 25 13.30 -20.41 -16.96
N ASP A 26 12.40 -19.72 -16.26
CA ASP A 26 11.51 -20.36 -15.27
C ASP A 26 10.57 -21.37 -15.93
N TYR A 27 10.03 -21.07 -17.12
CA TYR A 27 9.21 -22.02 -17.89
C TYR A 27 10.02 -23.24 -18.35
N ALA A 28 11.27 -23.05 -18.80
CA ALA A 28 12.13 -24.14 -19.24
C ALA A 28 12.48 -25.09 -18.08
N ILE A 29 12.79 -24.54 -16.89
CA ILE A 29 13.05 -25.31 -15.67
C ILE A 29 11.78 -26.08 -15.25
N PHE A 30 10.61 -25.45 -15.30
CA PHE A 30 9.34 -26.09 -14.97
C PHE A 30 9.02 -27.28 -15.89
N ILE A 31 9.23 -27.14 -17.21
CA ILE A 31 9.05 -28.22 -18.19
C ILE A 31 10.04 -29.36 -17.93
N MET A 32 11.31 -29.06 -17.66
CA MET A 32 12.29 -30.09 -17.30
C MET A 32 11.90 -30.84 -16.04
N LEU A 33 11.38 -30.14 -15.02
CA LEU A 33 10.92 -30.75 -13.78
C LEU A 33 9.74 -31.71 -14.03
N ILE A 34 8.80 -31.33 -14.89
CA ILE A 34 7.68 -32.19 -15.30
C ILE A 34 8.18 -33.43 -16.05
N MET A 35 9.12 -33.27 -16.99
CA MET A 35 9.70 -34.42 -17.69
C MET A 35 10.45 -35.35 -16.74
N LEU A 36 11.21 -34.81 -15.78
CA LEU A 36 11.90 -35.59 -14.75
C LEU A 36 10.90 -36.43 -13.95
N ILE A 37 9.81 -35.81 -13.46
CA ILE A 37 8.74 -36.50 -12.74
C ILE A 37 8.11 -37.59 -13.62
N TYR A 38 7.83 -37.29 -14.89
CA TYR A 38 7.31 -38.26 -15.86
C TYR A 38 8.24 -39.48 -16.03
N TYR A 39 9.55 -39.26 -16.17
CA TYR A 39 10.52 -40.35 -16.29
C TYR A 39 10.69 -41.15 -15.01
N CYS A 40 10.68 -40.50 -13.84
CA CYS A 40 10.66 -41.19 -12.56
C CYS A 40 9.43 -42.10 -12.44
N ILE A 41 8.23 -41.56 -12.70
CA ILE A 41 6.98 -42.34 -12.68
C ILE A 41 7.03 -43.50 -13.69
N LYS A 42 7.49 -43.25 -14.92
CA LYS A 42 7.60 -44.28 -15.97
C LYS A 42 8.61 -45.38 -15.62
N PHE A 43 9.72 -45.02 -14.96
CA PHE A 43 10.73 -45.98 -14.51
C PHE A 43 10.16 -46.91 -13.44
N PHE A 44 9.42 -46.38 -12.48
CA PHE A 44 8.78 -47.17 -11.43
C PHE A 44 7.57 -48.00 -11.93
N LEU A 45 6.79 -47.51 -12.90
CA LEU A 45 5.57 -48.20 -13.38
C LEU A 45 5.82 -49.21 -14.52
N VAL A 46 6.78 -48.98 -15.42
CA VAL A 46 6.90 -49.77 -16.67
C VAL A 46 8.04 -50.79 -16.63
N HIS A 47 9.09 -50.54 -15.84
CA HIS A 47 10.25 -51.43 -15.70
C HIS A 47 10.48 -51.80 -14.23
N GLY A 48 9.43 -52.28 -13.56
CA GLY A 48 9.56 -52.85 -12.22
C GLY A 48 10.73 -53.87 -12.19
N PRO A 49 11.46 -53.96 -11.08
CA PRO A 49 12.69 -54.75 -11.00
C PRO A 49 12.46 -56.18 -11.51
N PRO A 50 13.35 -56.72 -12.38
CA PRO A 50 13.15 -58.02 -12.97
C PRO A 50 13.20 -59.09 -11.88
N GLY A 51 12.05 -59.73 -11.58
CA GLY A 51 12.02 -60.96 -10.76
C GLY A 51 11.01 -61.05 -9.63
N LYS A 52 10.04 -60.14 -9.44
CA LYS A 52 9.12 -60.22 -8.29
C LYS A 52 7.98 -61.25 -8.43
N THR A 53 7.93 -62.22 -7.52
CA THR A 53 6.88 -63.26 -7.37
C THR A 53 5.51 -62.64 -7.05
N LYS A 54 4.37 -63.34 -7.27
CA LYS A 54 3.01 -62.79 -7.08
C LYS A 54 2.78 -62.15 -5.69
N GLU A 55 3.41 -62.67 -4.64
CA GLU A 55 3.33 -62.12 -3.28
C GLU A 55 4.10 -60.80 -3.10
N GLU A 56 5.24 -60.61 -3.79
CA GLU A 56 5.98 -59.35 -3.75
C GLU A 56 5.32 -58.23 -4.56
N LYS A 57 4.40 -58.58 -5.48
CA LYS A 57 3.59 -57.60 -6.23
C LYS A 57 2.46 -57.02 -5.36
N GLU A 58 1.87 -57.78 -4.46
CA GLU A 58 0.86 -57.27 -3.53
C GLU A 58 1.49 -56.37 -2.46
N VAL A 59 2.65 -56.73 -1.94
CA VAL A 59 3.41 -55.87 -1.01
C VAL A 59 3.86 -54.57 -1.70
N ALA A 60 4.38 -54.65 -2.94
CA ALA A 60 4.73 -53.47 -3.73
C ALA A 60 3.50 -52.58 -4.03
N ALA A 61 2.33 -53.17 -4.29
CA ALA A 61 1.09 -52.42 -4.51
C ALA A 61 0.62 -51.68 -3.23
N THR A 62 0.80 -52.27 -2.04
CA THR A 62 0.51 -51.58 -0.78
C THR A 62 1.52 -50.48 -0.47
N GLU A 63 2.80 -50.66 -0.77
CA GLU A 63 3.83 -49.62 -0.62
C GLU A 63 3.63 -48.47 -1.62
N ASP A 64 3.25 -48.78 -2.87
CA ASP A 64 2.95 -47.77 -3.88
C ASP A 64 1.67 -46.99 -3.53
N ALA A 65 0.64 -47.65 -2.98
CA ALA A 65 -0.55 -46.96 -2.48
C ALA A 65 -0.23 -46.00 -1.33
N GLN A 66 0.62 -46.42 -0.38
CA GLN A 66 1.09 -45.55 0.72
C GLN A 66 1.90 -44.35 0.19
N ARG A 67 2.81 -44.58 -0.77
CA ARG A 67 3.60 -43.51 -1.40
C ARG A 67 2.73 -42.52 -2.18
N VAL A 68 1.69 -42.99 -2.86
CA VAL A 68 0.74 -42.10 -3.56
C VAL A 68 -0.06 -41.27 -2.55
N GLU A 69 -0.49 -41.84 -1.43
CA GLU A 69 -1.19 -41.11 -0.38
C GLU A 69 -0.29 -40.05 0.29
N GLU A 70 0.97 -40.40 0.59
CA GLU A 70 1.98 -39.47 1.12
C GLU A 70 2.28 -38.34 0.13
N PHE A 71 2.40 -38.65 -1.16
CA PHE A 71 2.62 -37.65 -2.19
C PHE A 71 1.40 -36.73 -2.36
N GLN A 72 0.19 -37.26 -2.33
CA GLN A 72 -1.04 -36.45 -2.36
C GLN A 72 -1.14 -35.52 -1.14
N LYS A 73 -0.81 -36.02 0.06
CA LYS A 73 -0.73 -35.20 1.28
C LYS A 73 0.34 -34.11 1.14
N PHE A 74 1.53 -34.44 0.66
CA PHE A 74 2.61 -33.48 0.44
C PHE A 74 2.22 -32.37 -0.56
N VAL A 75 1.64 -32.75 -1.70
CA VAL A 75 1.16 -31.81 -2.72
C VAL A 75 0.03 -30.93 -2.15
N GLY A 76 -0.91 -31.51 -1.40
CA GLY A 76 -1.98 -30.77 -0.72
C GLY A 76 -1.43 -29.73 0.27
N THR A 77 -0.45 -30.12 1.09
CA THR A 77 0.22 -29.21 2.04
C THR A 77 0.99 -28.10 1.32
N LYS A 78 1.72 -28.42 0.22
CA LYS A 78 2.43 -27.40 -0.57
C LYS A 78 1.50 -26.43 -1.28
N LEU A 79 0.36 -26.90 -1.79
CA LEU A 79 -0.67 -26.04 -2.40
C LEU A 79 -1.32 -25.10 -1.38
N THR A 80 -1.59 -25.58 -0.17
CA THR A 80 -2.14 -24.75 0.91
C THR A 80 -1.13 -23.72 1.42
N GLU A 81 0.13 -24.10 1.59
CA GLU A 81 1.24 -23.18 1.90
C GLU A 81 1.39 -22.09 0.84
N SER A 82 1.40 -22.46 -0.44
CA SER A 82 1.53 -21.52 -1.56
C SER A 82 0.33 -20.55 -1.64
N LYS A 83 -0.90 -21.06 -1.46
CA LYS A 83 -2.11 -20.22 -1.39
C LYS A 83 -2.02 -19.22 -0.24
N LYS A 84 -1.63 -19.68 0.96
CA LYS A 84 -1.49 -18.83 2.14
C LYS A 84 -0.43 -17.74 1.92
N LYS A 85 0.74 -18.09 1.38
CA LYS A 85 1.80 -17.12 1.06
C LYS A 85 1.33 -16.08 0.05
N ARG A 86 0.58 -16.50 -0.98
CA ARG A 86 0.03 -15.58 -1.99
C ARG A 86 -1.02 -14.64 -1.41
N GLU A 87 -1.85 -15.13 -0.51
CA GLU A 87 -2.85 -14.33 0.20
C GLU A 87 -2.19 -13.31 1.12
N GLU A 88 -1.19 -13.72 1.91
CA GLU A 88 -0.38 -12.82 2.75
C GLU A 88 0.30 -11.70 1.94
N THR A 89 0.89 -12.03 0.79
CA THR A 89 1.48 -11.03 -0.11
C THR A 89 0.42 -10.04 -0.63
N ARG A 90 -0.74 -10.55 -1.08
CA ARG A 90 -1.84 -9.68 -1.55
C ARG A 90 -2.37 -8.77 -0.46
N GLU A 91 -2.53 -9.28 0.76
CA GLU A 91 -2.95 -8.47 1.90
C GLU A 91 -1.93 -7.38 2.24
N LYS A 92 -0.64 -7.70 2.14
CA LYS A 92 0.46 -6.75 2.34
C LYS A 92 0.47 -5.65 1.29
N GLU A 93 0.39 -6.00 0.01
CA GLU A 93 0.31 -5.05 -1.11
C GLU A 93 -0.91 -4.14 -0.98
N HIS A 94 -2.07 -4.74 -0.70
CA HIS A 94 -3.30 -3.99 -0.52
C HIS A 94 -3.21 -3.02 0.67
N ARG A 95 -2.60 -3.43 1.79
CA ARG A 95 -2.34 -2.54 2.94
C ARG A 95 -1.43 -1.37 2.55
N GLN A 96 -0.38 -1.61 1.77
CA GLN A 96 0.50 -0.54 1.28
C GLN A 96 -0.28 0.46 0.41
N LEU A 97 -1.14 -0.02 -0.50
CA LEU A 97 -1.99 0.85 -1.32
C LEU A 97 -2.91 1.74 -0.47
N LEU A 98 -3.51 1.18 0.59
CA LEU A 98 -4.36 1.95 1.52
C LEU A 98 -3.54 3.06 2.21
N VAL A 99 -2.31 2.75 2.66
CA VAL A 99 -1.44 3.73 3.31
C VAL A 99 -0.94 4.80 2.33
N MET A 100 -0.61 4.43 1.09
CA MET A 100 -0.28 5.39 0.02
C MET A 100 -1.47 6.30 -0.31
N SER A 101 -2.68 5.76 -0.33
CA SER A 101 -3.91 6.55 -0.52
C SER A 101 -4.15 7.52 0.64
N ALA A 102 -3.91 7.09 1.88
CA ALA A 102 -3.96 7.95 3.07
C ALA A 102 -2.91 9.08 2.97
N LYS A 103 -1.67 8.77 2.58
CA LYS A 103 -0.60 9.75 2.35
C LYS A 103 -1.00 10.78 1.28
N SER A 104 -1.52 10.31 0.15
CA SER A 104 -1.98 11.19 -0.93
C SER A 104 -3.07 12.15 -0.45
N SER A 105 -4.05 11.64 0.31
CA SER A 105 -5.09 12.48 0.91
C SER A 105 -4.51 13.56 1.83
N LEU A 106 -3.50 13.22 2.64
CA LEU A 106 -2.82 14.17 3.51
C LEU A 106 -2.08 15.27 2.72
N ILE A 107 -1.40 14.92 1.62
CA ILE A 107 -0.75 15.90 0.73
C ILE A 107 -1.79 16.85 0.13
N HIS A 108 -2.96 16.35 -0.24
CA HIS A 108 -4.04 17.20 -0.75
C HIS A 108 -4.59 18.13 0.33
N ALA A 109 -4.77 17.65 1.56
CA ALA A 109 -5.14 18.49 2.70
C ALA A 109 -4.11 19.60 2.95
N GLU A 110 -2.81 19.27 2.92
CA GLU A 110 -1.72 20.23 3.07
C GLU A 110 -1.75 21.31 1.99
N ARG A 111 -1.94 20.92 0.72
CA ARG A 111 -2.06 21.88 -0.40
C ARG A 111 -3.26 22.80 -0.25
N ALA A 112 -4.43 22.26 0.11
CA ALA A 112 -5.63 23.06 0.32
C ALA A 112 -5.45 24.06 1.47
N ALA A 113 -4.75 23.64 2.53
CA ALA A 113 -4.42 24.49 3.65
C ALA A 113 -3.41 25.60 3.29
N GLU A 114 -2.42 25.29 2.46
CA GLU A 114 -1.47 26.27 1.95
C GLU A 114 -2.15 27.29 1.01
N GLU A 115 -3.11 26.86 0.20
CA GLU A 115 -3.92 27.75 -0.62
C GLU A 115 -4.80 28.68 0.22
N LEU A 116 -5.45 28.14 1.26
CA LEU A 116 -6.20 28.92 2.24
C LEU A 116 -5.31 29.98 2.90
N ARG A 117 -4.10 29.58 3.32
CA ARG A 117 -3.11 30.49 3.92
C ARG A 117 -2.65 31.58 2.96
N ARG A 118 -2.34 31.22 1.72
CA ARG A 118 -1.70 32.14 0.77
C ARG A 118 -2.65 33.02 -0.01
N ARG A 119 -3.88 32.60 -0.29
CA ARG A 119 -4.71 33.26 -1.30
C ARG A 119 -6.05 33.75 -0.76
N GLU A 120 -6.66 32.96 0.11
CA GLU A 120 -8.01 33.20 0.56
C GLU A 120 -8.05 34.12 1.79
N LEU A 121 -9.20 34.77 2.04
CA LEU A 121 -9.45 35.74 3.13
C LEU A 121 -8.64 37.04 3.09
N ARG A 122 -7.81 37.26 2.05
CA ARG A 122 -7.04 38.50 1.86
C ARG A 122 -7.90 39.73 1.56
N THR A 123 -9.08 39.51 0.95
CA THR A 123 -10.01 40.57 0.61
C THR A 123 -11.34 40.37 1.32
N VAL A 124 -11.93 41.46 1.79
CA VAL A 124 -13.29 41.44 2.38
C VAL A 124 -14.28 41.29 1.22
N SER A 125 -14.62 40.04 0.91
CA SER A 125 -15.58 39.73 -0.15
C SER A 125 -16.28 38.40 0.09
N LYS A 126 -17.54 38.32 -0.36
CA LYS A 126 -18.33 37.09 -0.33
C LYS A 126 -17.68 35.95 -1.12
N ASP A 127 -17.05 36.28 -2.26
CA ASP A 127 -16.34 35.31 -3.09
C ASP A 127 -15.13 34.70 -2.34
N SER A 128 -14.30 35.55 -1.72
CA SER A 128 -13.17 35.06 -0.92
C SER A 128 -13.62 34.23 0.28
N LEU A 129 -14.69 34.64 0.97
CA LEU A 129 -15.27 33.85 2.06
C LEU A 129 -15.76 32.47 1.58
N THR A 130 -16.40 32.43 0.41
CA THR A 130 -16.93 31.18 -0.17
C THR A 130 -15.80 30.23 -0.58
N LYS A 131 -14.76 30.76 -1.23
CA LYS A 131 -13.56 29.99 -1.61
C LYS A 131 -12.82 29.48 -0.38
N ALA A 132 -12.65 30.31 0.64
CA ALA A 132 -12.05 29.93 1.91
C ALA A 132 -12.83 28.78 2.59
N LYS A 133 -14.16 28.88 2.70
CA LYS A 133 -15.01 27.82 3.25
C LYS A 133 -14.91 26.53 2.45
N LYS A 134 -14.85 26.62 1.11
CA LYS A 134 -14.63 25.46 0.24
C LYS A 134 -13.28 24.79 0.53
N LYS A 135 -12.20 25.57 0.73
CA LYS A 135 -10.87 25.03 1.06
C LYS A 135 -10.86 24.32 2.41
N VAL A 136 -11.48 24.89 3.44
CA VAL A 136 -11.60 24.22 4.74
C VAL A 136 -12.37 22.90 4.62
N LYS A 137 -13.44 22.88 3.83
CA LYS A 137 -14.16 21.63 3.55
C LYS A 137 -13.29 20.61 2.82
N GLU A 138 -12.51 21.03 1.81
CA GLU A 138 -11.55 20.15 1.13
C GLU A 138 -10.54 19.54 2.12
N ILE A 139 -10.04 20.33 3.09
CA ILE A 139 -9.16 19.82 4.16
C ILE A 139 -9.87 18.75 4.99
N ASP A 140 -11.07 19.02 5.50
CA ASP A 140 -11.81 18.04 6.32
C ASP A 140 -12.13 16.75 5.55
N ASP A 141 -12.60 16.86 4.29
CA ASP A 141 -12.91 15.73 3.43
C ASP A 141 -11.67 14.83 3.21
N HIS A 142 -10.49 15.45 3.01
CA HIS A 142 -9.23 14.73 2.84
C HIS A 142 -8.74 14.07 4.14
N LEU A 143 -8.87 14.74 5.29
CA LEU A 143 -8.54 14.16 6.59
C LEU A 143 -9.46 12.99 6.95
N ASP A 144 -10.75 13.12 6.67
CA ASP A 144 -11.73 12.04 6.89
C ASP A 144 -11.45 10.84 5.99
N ARG A 145 -11.14 11.06 4.72
CA ARG A 145 -10.70 9.99 3.80
C ARG A 145 -9.45 9.30 4.32
N MET A 146 -8.44 10.06 4.73
CA MET A 146 -7.21 9.51 5.33
C MET A 146 -7.52 8.64 6.55
N GLN A 147 -8.38 9.10 7.46
CA GLN A 147 -8.84 8.36 8.64
C GLN A 147 -9.47 7.01 8.26
N ARG A 148 -10.36 7.01 7.26
CA ARG A 148 -11.00 5.79 6.75
C ARG A 148 -9.99 4.82 6.14
N GLU A 149 -9.06 5.30 5.33
CA GLU A 149 -8.03 4.46 4.71
C GLU A 149 -7.07 3.87 5.76
N LEU A 150 -6.66 4.65 6.77
CA LEU A 150 -5.85 4.16 7.89
C LEU A 150 -6.60 3.10 8.71
N LYS A 151 -7.90 3.29 8.94
CA LYS A 151 -8.73 2.30 9.65
C LYS A 151 -8.80 0.97 8.87
N LYS A 152 -8.98 1.02 7.55
CA LYS A 152 -8.95 -0.17 6.68
C LYS A 152 -7.57 -0.83 6.69
N ALA A 153 -6.50 -0.05 6.58
CA ALA A 153 -5.12 -0.55 6.59
C ALA A 153 -4.80 -1.25 7.92
N ARG A 154 -5.29 -0.69 9.04
CA ARG A 154 -5.14 -1.25 10.38
C ARG A 154 -5.82 -2.62 10.51
N LEU A 155 -7.05 -2.79 10.02
CA LEU A 155 -7.76 -4.08 10.12
C LEU A 155 -7.02 -5.22 9.40
N LYS A 156 -6.13 -4.90 8.46
CA LYS A 156 -5.33 -5.84 7.66
C LYS A 156 -3.86 -5.87 8.06
N ALA A 157 -3.52 -5.29 9.20
CA ALA A 157 -2.14 -5.18 9.70
C ALA A 157 -1.89 -6.20 10.82
N ASN A 158 -0.62 -6.60 10.99
CA ASN A 158 -0.18 -7.31 12.19
C ASN A 158 -0.18 -6.38 13.42
N THR A 159 -0.03 -6.93 14.63
CA THR A 159 -0.14 -6.17 15.89
C THR A 159 0.73 -4.91 15.93
N GLN A 160 2.00 -5.00 15.51
CA GLN A 160 2.92 -3.85 15.54
C GLN A 160 2.49 -2.76 14.54
N ALA A 161 2.13 -3.15 13.31
CA ALA A 161 1.64 -2.21 12.32
C ALA A 161 0.26 -1.64 12.69
N GLN A 162 -0.58 -2.41 13.38
CA GLN A 162 -1.86 -1.94 13.91
C GLN A 162 -1.67 -0.82 14.92
N ASP A 163 -0.77 -1.01 15.89
CA ASP A 163 -0.47 -0.02 16.91
C ASP A 163 0.09 1.26 16.29
N TYR A 164 0.97 1.11 15.31
CA TYR A 164 1.50 2.23 14.55
C TYR A 164 0.40 3.02 13.83
N LEU A 165 -0.41 2.35 13.00
CA LEU A 165 -1.49 2.98 12.25
C LEU A 165 -2.56 3.60 13.17
N ARG A 166 -2.80 3.01 14.35
CA ARG A 166 -3.64 3.59 15.40
C ARG A 166 -3.06 4.90 15.93
N LYS A 167 -1.76 4.96 16.21
CA LYS A 167 -1.08 6.20 16.66
C LYS A 167 -1.13 7.29 15.60
N VAL A 168 -0.92 6.93 14.33
CA VAL A 168 -1.05 7.88 13.21
C VAL A 168 -2.49 8.39 13.10
N GLY A 169 -3.49 7.50 13.14
CA GLY A 169 -4.90 7.89 13.11
C GLY A 169 -5.30 8.83 14.25
N ALA A 170 -4.83 8.58 15.47
CA ALA A 170 -5.08 9.47 16.61
C ALA A 170 -4.48 10.88 16.42
N ARG A 171 -3.33 10.99 15.73
CA ARG A 171 -2.74 12.28 15.37
C ARG A 171 -3.56 13.00 14.29
N VAL A 172 -4.09 12.28 13.31
CA VAL A 172 -5.01 12.85 12.31
C VAL A 172 -6.25 13.43 12.99
N ASP A 173 -6.80 12.75 14.01
CA ASP A 173 -7.94 13.26 14.78
C ASP A 173 -7.63 14.51 15.60
N ILE A 174 -6.39 14.66 16.07
CA ILE A 174 -5.93 15.90 16.70
C ILE A 174 -5.94 17.02 15.67
N VAL A 175 -5.35 16.81 14.49
CA VAL A 175 -5.32 17.83 13.45
C VAL A 175 -6.73 18.20 12.96
N ARG A 176 -7.61 17.21 12.79
CA ARG A 176 -9.01 17.44 12.42
C ARG A 176 -9.73 18.32 13.45
N ARG A 177 -9.54 18.06 14.75
CA ARG A 177 -10.12 18.91 15.81
C ARG A 177 -9.59 20.34 15.78
N VAL A 178 -8.31 20.54 15.44
CA VAL A 178 -7.74 21.89 15.24
C VAL A 178 -8.41 22.57 14.05
N VAL A 179 -8.61 21.87 12.93
CA VAL A 179 -9.35 22.41 11.77
C VAL A 179 -10.77 22.79 12.15
N ASP A 180 -11.51 21.93 12.84
CA ASP A 180 -12.90 22.20 13.20
C ASP A 180 -13.01 23.37 14.20
N THR A 181 -12.20 23.37 15.25
CA THR A 181 -12.33 24.31 16.37
C THR A 181 -11.67 25.66 16.06
N ASN A 182 -10.45 25.63 15.53
CA ASN A 182 -9.61 26.81 15.43
C ASN A 182 -9.67 27.45 14.03
N ILE A 183 -10.00 26.67 13.00
CA ILE A 183 -10.19 27.20 11.65
C ILE A 183 -11.68 27.44 11.43
N LEU A 184 -12.49 26.39 11.31
CA LEU A 184 -13.91 26.51 10.94
C LEU A 184 -14.73 27.32 11.96
N GLY A 185 -14.50 27.10 13.26
CA GLY A 185 -15.14 27.88 14.32
C GLY A 185 -14.79 29.37 14.35
N GLN A 186 -13.68 29.77 13.71
CA GLN A 186 -13.21 31.15 13.66
C GLN A 186 -13.57 31.86 12.34
N PHE A 187 -14.34 31.23 11.44
CA PHE A 187 -14.71 31.90 10.19
C PHE A 187 -15.66 33.09 10.40
N PRO A 188 -15.47 34.21 9.68
CA PRO A 188 -16.45 35.27 9.62
C PRO A 188 -17.81 34.75 9.13
N ALA A 189 -18.89 35.24 9.72
CA ALA A 189 -20.24 34.82 9.31
C ALA A 189 -20.54 35.27 7.87
N ASN A 190 -20.17 36.51 7.56
CA ASN A 190 -20.34 37.19 6.28
C ASN A 190 -19.26 38.28 6.11
N GLU A 191 -19.24 38.93 4.95
CA GLU A 191 -18.33 40.03 4.61
C GLU A 191 -18.51 41.31 5.43
N THR A 192 -19.65 41.45 6.13
CA THR A 192 -19.94 42.58 7.01
C THR A 192 -19.71 42.28 8.49
N ASP A 193 -19.10 41.13 8.80
CA ASP A 193 -18.82 40.72 10.18
C ASP A 193 -17.90 41.75 10.86
N PRO A 194 -18.33 42.40 11.96
CA PRO A 194 -17.53 43.42 12.64
C PRO A 194 -16.22 42.85 13.20
N GLN A 195 -16.13 41.53 13.39
CA GLN A 195 -14.94 40.82 13.83
C GLN A 195 -14.14 40.21 12.67
N TRP A 196 -14.41 40.58 11.40
CA TRP A 196 -13.75 39.99 10.23
C TRP A 196 -12.23 39.93 10.38
N ALA A 197 -11.59 41.06 10.68
CA ALA A 197 -10.14 41.13 10.79
C ALA A 197 -9.60 40.21 11.90
N GLN A 198 -10.22 40.25 13.08
CA GLN A 198 -9.82 39.41 14.21
C GLN A 198 -9.96 37.91 13.89
N LYS A 199 -11.07 37.51 13.27
CA LYS A 199 -11.36 36.15 12.87
C LYS A 199 -10.43 35.63 11.78
N VAL A 200 -10.16 36.44 10.76
CA VAL A 200 -9.19 36.11 9.71
C VAL A 200 -7.78 35.99 10.29
N THR A 201 -7.38 36.87 11.21
CA THR A 201 -6.11 36.73 11.94
C THR A 201 -6.07 35.43 12.74
N ALA A 202 -7.14 35.09 13.47
CA ALA A 202 -7.21 33.83 14.23
C ALA A 202 -7.09 32.60 13.33
N VAL A 203 -7.75 32.60 12.16
CA VAL A 203 -7.60 31.56 11.15
C VAL A 203 -6.14 31.46 10.69
N HIS A 204 -5.51 32.57 10.29
CA HIS A 204 -4.11 32.54 9.86
C HIS A 204 -3.16 32.07 10.96
N THR A 205 -3.35 32.53 12.20
CA THR A 205 -2.57 32.05 13.36
C THR A 205 -2.75 30.55 13.57
N ALA A 206 -3.97 30.01 13.43
CA ALA A 206 -4.20 28.57 13.54
C ALA A 206 -3.57 27.77 12.38
N LEU A 207 -3.46 28.36 11.19
CA LEU A 207 -2.77 27.74 10.05
C LEU A 207 -1.25 27.73 10.26
N ASP A 208 -0.68 28.76 10.89
CA ASP A 208 0.76 28.86 11.16
C ASP A 208 1.19 28.20 12.48
N ASP A 209 0.25 27.83 13.34
CA ASP A 209 0.53 27.16 14.61
C ASP A 209 1.23 25.80 14.36
N PRO A 210 2.44 25.57 14.91
CA PRO A 210 3.18 24.32 14.75
C PRO A 210 2.44 23.08 15.25
N SER A 211 1.44 23.24 16.12
CA SER A 211 0.56 22.16 16.57
C SER A 211 -0.57 21.80 15.59
N GLY A 212 -0.79 22.62 14.55
CA GLY A 212 -1.81 22.48 13.52
C GLY A 212 -1.28 21.91 12.20
N LEU A 213 -1.22 22.72 11.15
CA LEU A 213 -0.86 22.29 9.79
C LEU A 213 0.59 21.82 9.60
N PRO A 214 1.61 22.38 10.27
CA PRO A 214 2.98 21.88 10.17
C PRO A 214 3.12 20.40 10.61
N TYR A 215 2.12 19.86 11.31
CA TYR A 215 2.02 18.42 11.61
C TYR A 215 1.77 17.55 10.37
N PHE A 216 1.25 18.11 9.27
CA PHE A 216 1.08 17.37 8.02
C PHE A 216 2.40 16.83 7.49
N GLY A 217 3.46 17.65 7.45
CA GLY A 217 4.79 17.18 7.04
C GLY A 217 5.31 16.03 7.91
N ALA A 218 5.16 16.14 9.23
CA ALA A 218 5.56 15.08 10.16
C ALA A 218 4.75 13.78 9.96
N LEU A 219 3.45 13.90 9.68
CA LEU A 219 2.58 12.75 9.39
C LEU A 219 2.90 12.12 8.03
N ILE A 220 3.23 12.92 7.01
CA ILE A 220 3.68 12.44 5.70
C ILE A 220 4.97 11.62 5.86
N LEU A 221 5.98 12.16 6.56
CA LEU A 221 7.24 11.49 6.84
C LEU A 221 7.04 10.20 7.65
N SER A 222 6.13 10.23 8.63
CA SER A 222 5.74 9.06 9.40
C SER A 222 5.20 7.96 8.46
N LEU A 223 4.25 8.31 7.59
CA LEU A 223 3.70 7.35 6.63
C LEU A 223 4.75 6.83 5.64
N ASP A 224 5.70 7.66 5.22
CA ASP A 224 6.81 7.23 4.37
C ASP A 224 7.71 6.21 5.04
N GLN A 225 8.13 6.47 6.28
CA GLN A 225 8.88 5.49 7.07
C GLN A 225 8.11 4.18 7.24
N PHE A 226 6.79 4.23 7.43
CA PHE A 226 5.97 3.03 7.50
C PHE A 226 5.95 2.25 6.18
N ILE A 227 5.82 2.94 5.05
CA ILE A 227 5.81 2.33 3.72
C ILE A 227 7.17 1.68 3.44
N GLU A 228 8.27 2.40 3.67
CA GLU A 228 9.64 1.92 3.46
C GLU A 228 9.97 0.70 4.33
N ASN A 229 9.67 0.76 5.63
CA ASN A 229 9.92 -0.35 6.55
C ASN A 229 9.05 -1.59 6.26
N ASN A 230 7.84 -1.40 5.70
CA ASN A 230 7.03 -2.53 5.24
C ASN A 230 7.48 -3.05 3.87
N ALA A 231 8.03 -2.20 3.01
CA ALA A 231 8.55 -2.59 1.70
C ALA A 231 9.87 -3.38 1.81
N MET A 232 10.74 -3.06 2.76
CA MET A 232 12.01 -3.78 2.96
C MET A 232 11.86 -5.15 3.64
N ASN A 233 10.71 -5.44 4.26
CA ASN A 233 10.39 -6.76 4.82
C ASN A 233 9.69 -7.70 3.80
N VAL A 234 9.98 -7.56 2.50
CA VAL A 234 9.54 -8.53 1.48
C VAL A 234 10.59 -9.64 1.46
N PRO A 235 10.27 -10.87 1.91
CA PRO A 235 11.19 -12.00 1.86
C PRO A 235 11.45 -12.45 0.43
#